data_AF-A0A8J4EVI8-F1
#
_entry.id   AF-A0A8J4EVI8-F1
#
_cell.length_a   1.000
_cell.length_b   1.000
_cell.length_c   1.000
_cell.angle_alpha   90.00
_cell.angle_beta   90.00
_cell.angle_gamma   90.00
#
_symmetry.space_group_name_H-M   'P 1'
#
loop_
_entity.id
_entity.type
_entity.pdbx_description
1 polymer ?
#
loop_
_entity_poly.entity_id
_entity_poly.type
_entity_poly.pdbx_seq_one_letter_code
_entity_poly.pdbx_strand_id
1 'polypeptide(L)'
;RIWVQGAECRKGHLSTVGQREVLSAGSKSVSLFHPRLAAVTAAKPVKMVRISVLGDALKTMYNAEKRGKRQVLLRPASKVVIKFLSLMMKHGYIGEFEYVDDHRAGKIVVELNGRLNKCGVISPRYDIGHGEIERWVARLLPSRQFGVIVMTTSAGIMDHEEARRKRVGGKVLGFFY
;
A
#
# COMPACT_ATOMS: atom_id res chain seq x y z
N ARG A 1 8.56 -67.53 0.71
CA ARG A 1 7.42 -67.20 -0.17
C ARG A 1 7.44 -65.68 -0.40
N ILE A 2 7.37 -65.22 -1.66
CA ILE A 2 6.76 -63.94 -2.12
C ILE A 2 7.39 -62.64 -1.51
N TRP A 3 8.29 -61.90 -2.19
CA TRP A 3 8.02 -60.79 -3.15
C TRP A 3 6.94 -59.79 -2.67
N VAL A 4 7.19 -58.49 -2.46
CA VAL A 4 7.14 -57.33 -3.41
C VAL A 4 7.40 -56.08 -2.51
N GLN A 5 8.39 -55.20 -2.77
CA GLN A 5 8.33 -53.91 -3.52
C GLN A 5 7.31 -52.87 -2.96
N GLY A 6 7.56 -51.54 -2.92
CA GLY A 6 8.70 -50.69 -3.33
C GLY A 6 8.72 -49.35 -2.53
N ALA A 7 9.85 -48.64 -2.43
CA ALA A 7 10.32 -47.58 -3.36
C ALA A 7 9.64 -46.19 -3.12
N GLU A 8 10.28 -45.21 -2.46
CA GLU A 8 11.22 -44.17 -2.99
C GLU A 8 10.52 -42.87 -3.48
N CYS A 9 11.10 -41.66 -3.55
CA CYS A 9 12.50 -41.21 -3.40
C CYS A 9 12.68 -39.75 -2.88
N ARG A 10 13.92 -39.48 -2.44
CA ARG A 10 14.70 -38.25 -2.12
C ARG A 10 14.28 -36.91 -2.77
N LYS A 11 14.39 -35.74 -2.09
CA LYS A 11 15.60 -34.96 -1.68
C LYS A 11 16.51 -34.52 -2.85
N GLY A 12 16.80 -33.21 -2.94
CA GLY A 12 17.80 -32.65 -3.85
C GLY A 12 18.17 -31.19 -3.56
N HIS A 13 19.24 -30.97 -2.80
CA HIS A 13 20.03 -29.72 -2.78
C HIS A 13 21.13 -29.88 -3.83
N LEU A 14 21.49 -28.86 -4.61
CA LEU A 14 22.80 -28.84 -5.28
C LEU A 14 23.38 -27.43 -5.43
N SER A 15 24.70 -27.37 -5.33
CA SER A 15 25.53 -26.17 -5.30
C SER A 15 26.39 -26.00 -6.56
N THR A 16 27.02 -24.83 -6.66
CA THR A 16 27.82 -24.29 -7.78
C THR A 16 29.08 -25.10 -8.18
N VAL A 17 29.21 -25.44 -9.48
CA VAL A 17 30.43 -25.81 -10.26
C VAL A 17 30.12 -25.55 -11.76
N GLY A 18 31.04 -25.22 -12.69
CA GLY A 18 32.43 -24.75 -12.58
C GLY A 18 33.34 -25.00 -13.81
N GLN A 19 33.31 -24.08 -14.80
CA GLN A 19 34.29 -23.88 -15.91
C GLN A 19 34.47 -24.91 -17.07
N ARG A 20 34.58 -24.32 -18.29
CA ARG A 20 35.39 -24.65 -19.51
C ARG A 20 35.08 -25.84 -20.44
N GLU A 21 35.00 -25.49 -21.75
CA GLU A 21 35.47 -26.11 -23.02
C GLU A 21 35.43 -27.65 -23.20
N VAL A 22 35.05 -28.21 -24.36
CA VAL A 22 35.76 -28.17 -25.66
C VAL A 22 34.79 -28.27 -26.88
N LEU A 23 35.26 -27.80 -28.04
CA LEU A 23 34.58 -27.77 -29.35
C LEU A 23 34.43 -29.15 -30.04
N SER A 24 33.35 -29.33 -30.82
CA SER A 24 33.33 -30.20 -32.01
C SER A 24 32.29 -29.70 -33.02
N ALA A 25 32.58 -29.82 -34.33
CA ALA A 25 31.81 -29.19 -35.41
C ALA A 25 30.77 -30.12 -36.05
N GLY A 26 29.61 -29.59 -36.42
CA GLY A 26 28.50 -30.38 -37.01
C GLY A 26 27.50 -29.54 -37.81
N SER A 27 27.82 -29.29 -39.08
CA SER A 27 27.04 -28.54 -40.08
C SER A 27 25.53 -28.85 -40.15
N LYS A 28 24.65 -27.82 -40.09
CA LYS A 28 23.68 -27.43 -41.15
C LYS A 28 22.67 -26.34 -40.70
N SER A 29 21.95 -25.79 -41.69
CA SER A 29 20.79 -24.87 -41.61
C SER A 29 20.94 -23.50 -40.93
N VAL A 30 21.34 -22.55 -41.78
CA VAL A 30 20.89 -21.13 -41.84
C VAL A 30 19.64 -20.80 -41.03
N SER A 31 19.77 -19.86 -40.08
CA SER A 31 18.80 -18.77 -39.91
C SER A 31 19.51 -17.51 -39.40
N LEU A 32 19.55 -16.45 -40.23
CA LEU A 32 20.03 -15.14 -39.79
C LEU A 32 18.95 -14.46 -38.95
N PHE A 33 18.95 -14.70 -37.64
CA PHE A 33 18.27 -13.82 -36.69
C PHE A 33 19.27 -12.94 -35.95
N HIS A 34 19.08 -11.63 -36.08
CA HIS A 34 19.96 -10.62 -35.51
C HIS A 34 19.95 -10.70 -33.97
N PRO A 35 21.11 -10.70 -33.28
CA PRO A 35 21.19 -10.44 -31.85
C PRO A 35 21.07 -8.93 -31.58
N ARG A 36 19.94 -8.31 -31.97
CA ARG A 36 19.67 -6.90 -31.65
C ARG A 36 19.07 -6.78 -30.25
N LEU A 37 19.97 -6.64 -29.28
CA LEU A 37 19.82 -5.74 -28.13
C LEU A 37 18.44 -5.75 -27.43
N ALA A 38 18.17 -6.80 -26.66
CA ALA A 38 17.18 -6.75 -25.57
C ALA A 38 17.73 -5.93 -24.37
N ALA A 39 18.29 -4.75 -24.65
CA ALA A 39 18.59 -3.75 -23.63
C ALA A 39 17.26 -3.12 -23.19
N VAL A 40 16.53 -3.81 -22.31
CA VAL A 40 15.36 -3.26 -21.63
C VAL A 40 15.84 -2.05 -20.84
N THR A 41 15.63 -0.87 -21.42
CA THR A 41 16.04 0.39 -20.81
C THR A 41 15.23 0.57 -19.53
N ALA A 42 15.88 0.36 -18.39
CA ALA A 42 15.31 0.66 -17.09
C ALA A 42 15.03 2.17 -17.05
N ALA A 43 13.78 2.53 -17.36
CA ALA A 43 13.34 3.91 -17.41
C ALA A 43 13.66 4.57 -16.06
N LYS A 44 14.58 5.54 -16.06
CA LYS A 44 14.94 6.28 -14.85
C LYS A 44 13.64 6.84 -14.25
N PRO A 45 13.31 6.53 -12.98
CA PRO A 45 12.04 6.94 -12.40
C PRO A 45 11.98 8.48 -12.40
N VAL A 46 11.07 9.03 -13.21
CA VAL A 46 10.85 10.47 -13.30
C VAL A 46 10.48 10.97 -11.92
N LYS A 47 11.33 11.84 -11.36
CA LYS A 47 11.25 12.30 -9.97
C LYS A 47 10.17 13.38 -9.83
N MET A 48 8.91 12.96 -9.98
CA MET A 48 7.73 13.81 -9.88
C MET A 48 7.67 14.50 -8.51
N VAL A 49 7.26 15.77 -8.51
CA VAL A 49 7.10 16.57 -7.29
C VAL A 49 5.95 16.02 -6.44
N ARG A 50 6.15 15.91 -5.12
CA ARG A 50 5.11 15.42 -4.20
C ARG A 50 4.07 16.50 -3.94
N ILE A 51 2.86 16.29 -4.44
CA ILE A 51 1.74 17.24 -4.29
C ILE A 51 0.96 16.99 -2.98
N SER A 52 0.80 15.73 -2.55
CA SER A 52 0.02 15.40 -1.35
C SER A 52 0.66 14.29 -0.51
N VAL A 53 1.29 14.68 0.61
CA VAL A 53 1.91 13.74 1.55
C VAL A 53 0.92 12.68 2.08
N LEU A 54 -0.32 13.09 2.40
CA LEU A 54 -1.36 12.16 2.85
C LEU A 54 -1.77 11.19 1.73
N GLY A 55 -1.80 11.63 0.47
CA GLY A 55 -2.13 10.79 -0.68
C GLY A 55 -1.07 9.72 -0.91
N ASP A 56 0.20 10.11 -0.86
CA ASP A 56 1.35 9.18 -0.95
C ASP A 56 1.34 8.18 0.21
N ALA A 57 1.04 8.62 1.44
CA ALA A 57 0.96 7.77 2.63
C ALA A 57 -0.18 6.73 2.52
N LEU A 58 -1.42 7.15 2.28
CA LEU A 58 -2.54 6.19 2.17
C LEU A 58 -2.38 5.25 0.96
N LYS A 59 -1.87 5.74 -0.17
CA LYS A 59 -1.59 4.89 -1.34
C LYS A 59 -0.51 3.84 -1.07
N THR A 60 0.52 4.16 -0.29
CA THR A 60 1.55 3.18 0.09
C THR A 60 1.03 2.16 1.11
N MET A 61 0.16 2.56 2.05
CA MET A 61 -0.55 1.62 2.95
C MET A 61 -1.45 0.65 2.17
N TYR A 62 -2.37 1.15 1.34
CA TYR A 62 -3.29 0.31 0.55
C TYR A 62 -2.54 -0.69 -0.35
N ASN A 63 -1.45 -0.26 -1.00
CA ASN A 63 -0.61 -1.13 -1.81
C ASN A 63 0.17 -2.18 -1.00
N ALA A 64 0.37 -1.97 0.30
CA ALA A 64 1.05 -2.91 1.19
C ALA A 64 0.07 -3.92 1.80
N GLU A 65 -1.11 -3.48 2.23
CA GLU A 65 -2.23 -4.35 2.65
C GLU A 65 -2.62 -5.30 1.51
N LYS A 66 -2.81 -4.79 0.30
CA LYS A 66 -3.10 -5.61 -0.90
C LYS A 66 -1.98 -6.61 -1.24
N ARG A 67 -0.78 -6.46 -0.68
CA ARG A 67 0.35 -7.39 -0.81
C ARG A 67 0.54 -8.28 0.42
N GLY A 68 -0.33 -8.22 1.43
CA GLY A 68 -0.24 -9.00 2.66
C GLY A 68 0.98 -8.64 3.53
N LYS A 69 1.47 -7.40 3.46
CA LYS A 69 2.60 -6.96 4.30
C LYS A 69 2.12 -6.64 5.71
N ARG A 70 2.79 -7.16 6.73
CA ARG A 70 2.49 -6.88 8.15
C ARG A 70 2.87 -5.48 8.63
N GLN A 71 3.78 -4.79 7.95
CA GLN A 71 4.28 -3.47 8.34
C GLN A 71 4.57 -2.56 7.15
N VAL A 72 4.39 -1.26 7.34
CA VAL A 72 4.66 -0.21 6.33
C VAL A 72 5.52 0.90 6.92
N LEU A 73 6.53 1.32 6.15
CA LEU A 73 7.31 2.50 6.45
C LEU A 73 6.84 3.68 5.58
N LEU A 74 6.24 4.69 6.21
CA LEU A 74 5.78 5.92 5.58
C LEU A 74 6.86 7.01 5.69
N ARG A 75 7.12 7.69 4.57
CA ARG A 75 8.00 8.86 4.47
C ARG A 75 7.44 9.84 3.45
N PRO A 76 7.31 11.15 3.74
CA PRO A 76 7.59 11.83 5.02
C PRO A 76 6.43 11.70 6.02
N ALA A 77 6.72 11.93 7.29
CA ALA A 77 5.71 12.08 8.33
C ALA A 77 5.11 13.50 8.33
N SER A 78 3.89 13.66 8.83
CA SER A 78 3.22 14.96 8.95
C SER A 78 2.11 14.91 10.00
N LYS A 79 1.87 16.02 10.70
CA LYS A 79 0.85 16.11 11.76
C LYS A 79 -0.54 15.63 11.32
N VAL A 80 -0.93 15.91 10.07
CA VAL A 80 -2.19 15.43 9.46
C VAL A 80 -2.20 13.91 9.29
N VAL A 81 -1.10 13.30 8.86
CA VAL A 81 -0.98 11.84 8.69
C VAL A 81 -1.06 11.15 10.06
N ILE A 82 -0.34 11.67 11.07
CA ILE A 82 -0.35 11.12 12.44
C ILE A 82 -1.78 11.15 13.02
N LYS A 83 -2.51 12.27 12.87
CA LYS A 83 -3.91 12.37 13.32
C LYS A 83 -4.86 11.48 12.53
N PHE A 84 -4.64 11.29 11.23
CA PHE A 84 -5.43 10.37 10.41
C PHE A 84 -5.23 8.91 10.85
N LEU A 85 -3.98 8.49 11.06
CA LEU A 85 -3.63 7.17 11.60
C LEU A 85 -4.22 6.96 13.00
N SER A 86 -4.19 7.99 13.86
CA SER A 86 -4.83 7.92 15.18
C SER A 86 -6.33 7.61 15.09
N LEU A 87 -7.05 8.14 14.08
CA LEU A 87 -8.46 7.78 13.85
C LEU A 87 -8.61 6.35 13.31
N MET A 88 -7.76 5.93 12.37
CA MET A 88 -7.78 4.54 11.87
C MET A 88 -7.55 3.51 12.99
N MET A 89 -6.67 3.84 13.94
CA MET A 89 -6.38 3.04 15.13
C MET A 89 -7.57 3.00 16.11
N LYS A 90 -8.22 4.14 16.39
CA LYS A 90 -9.46 4.19 17.20
C LYS A 90 -10.57 3.28 16.65
N HIS A 91 -10.71 3.18 15.33
CA HIS A 91 -11.69 2.32 14.67
C HIS A 91 -11.19 0.88 14.43
N GLY A 92 -9.96 0.53 14.84
CA GLY A 92 -9.42 -0.84 14.77
C GLY A 92 -9.06 -1.34 13.36
N TYR A 93 -8.85 -0.44 12.38
CA TYR A 93 -8.44 -0.82 11.02
C TYR A 93 -6.93 -1.08 10.90
N ILE A 94 -6.12 -0.39 11.69
CA ILE A 94 -4.65 -0.59 11.78
C ILE A 94 -4.27 -1.05 13.19
N GLY A 95 -3.07 -1.61 13.31
CA GLY A 95 -2.44 -1.89 14.61
C GLY A 95 -1.81 -0.64 15.21
N GLU A 96 -0.74 -0.83 15.97
CA GLU A 96 0.04 0.27 16.52
C GLU A 96 0.83 1.00 15.42
N PHE A 97 1.23 2.24 15.71
CA PHE A 97 2.13 3.00 14.83
C PHE A 97 3.19 3.73 15.66
N GLU A 98 4.42 3.67 15.19
CA GLU A 98 5.58 4.33 15.80
C GLU A 98 6.00 5.54 14.97
N TYR A 99 6.24 6.68 15.63
CA TYR A 99 6.85 7.86 15.01
C TYR A 99 8.34 7.90 15.32
N VAL A 100 9.16 7.74 14.29
CA VAL A 100 10.63 7.81 14.40
C VAL A 100 11.08 9.16 13.85
N ASP A 101 11.74 9.97 14.68
CA ASP A 101 12.31 11.23 14.19
C ASP A 101 13.68 11.03 13.52
N ASP A 102 13.81 11.67 12.37
CA ASP A 102 14.96 11.64 11.46
C ASP A 102 15.72 12.98 11.47
N HIS A 103 15.32 13.94 12.31
CA HIS A 103 15.75 15.35 12.27
C HIS A 103 15.54 16.03 10.90
N ARG A 104 14.68 15.45 10.06
CA ARG A 104 14.40 15.93 8.68
C ARG A 104 12.91 16.07 8.42
N ALA A 105 12.21 14.95 8.25
CA ALA A 105 10.77 14.93 7.96
C ALA A 105 10.03 13.80 8.68
N GLY A 106 10.69 13.15 9.64
CA GLY A 106 10.22 11.94 10.32
C GLY A 106 9.95 10.73 9.41
N LYS A 107 9.79 9.58 10.05
CA LYS A 107 9.25 8.35 9.48
C LYS A 107 8.10 7.88 10.36
N ILE A 108 7.15 7.15 9.79
CA ILE A 108 6.13 6.43 10.57
C ILE A 108 6.21 4.96 10.20
N VAL A 109 6.35 4.08 11.19
CA VAL A 109 6.14 2.64 11.03
C VAL A 109 4.69 2.37 11.42
N VAL A 110 3.94 1.69 10.57
CA VAL A 110 2.53 1.33 10.82
C VAL A 110 2.39 -0.18 10.73
N GLU A 111 1.81 -0.79 11.76
CA GLU A 111 1.43 -2.20 11.73
C GLU A 111 0.07 -2.40 11.03
N LEU A 112 0.02 -3.41 10.18
CA LEU A 112 -1.12 -3.73 9.33
C LEU A 112 -1.78 -5.04 9.80
N ASN A 113 -3.09 -4.95 10.04
CA ASN A 113 -3.89 -6.06 10.56
C ASN A 113 -4.63 -6.84 9.47
N GLY A 114 -4.52 -6.45 8.19
CA GLY A 114 -5.25 -7.10 7.09
C GLY A 114 -6.75 -6.79 7.04
N ARG A 115 -7.24 -5.85 7.87
CA ARG A 115 -8.66 -5.46 7.94
C ARG A 115 -9.02 -4.26 7.04
N LEU A 116 -8.02 -3.59 6.48
CA LEU A 116 -8.19 -2.39 5.66
C LEU A 116 -8.40 -2.77 4.19
N ASN A 117 -9.64 -2.62 3.69
CA ASN A 117 -9.97 -2.91 2.30
C ASN A 117 -9.47 -1.82 1.36
N LYS A 118 -9.71 -0.54 1.70
CA LYS A 118 -9.35 0.62 0.90
C LYS A 118 -9.24 1.88 1.75
N CYS A 119 -8.11 2.57 1.67
CA CYS A 119 -7.97 3.95 2.13
C CYS A 119 -7.69 4.90 0.96
N GLY A 120 -8.15 6.14 1.06
CA GLY A 120 -7.97 7.14 0.00
C GLY A 120 -8.13 8.58 0.48
N VAL A 121 -7.37 9.48 -0.13
CA VAL A 121 -7.53 10.93 0.02
C VAL A 121 -8.51 11.43 -1.05
N ILE A 122 -9.35 12.39 -0.69
CA ILE A 122 -10.21 13.09 -1.64
C ILE A 122 -9.53 14.40 -2.03
N SER A 123 -9.37 14.60 -3.34
CA SER A 123 -8.71 15.76 -3.94
C SER A 123 -9.58 16.30 -5.08
N PRO A 124 -9.92 17.60 -5.12
CA PRO A 124 -9.64 18.62 -4.09
C PRO A 124 -10.40 18.38 -2.76
N ARG A 125 -10.04 19.13 -1.72
CA ARG A 125 -10.71 19.05 -0.40
C ARG A 125 -12.00 19.87 -0.41
N TYR A 126 -13.09 19.23 -0.81
CA TYR A 126 -14.43 19.82 -0.81
C TYR A 126 -14.89 20.22 0.59
N ASP A 127 -15.58 21.36 0.67
CA ASP A 127 -16.36 21.78 1.82
C ASP A 127 -17.66 20.95 1.93
N ILE A 128 -18.07 20.68 3.17
CA ILE A 128 -19.27 19.93 3.53
C ILE A 128 -20.00 20.68 4.65
N GLY A 129 -21.26 21.06 4.39
CA GLY A 129 -22.19 21.47 5.43
C GLY A 129 -22.71 20.27 6.24
N HIS A 130 -23.14 20.49 7.49
CA HIS A 130 -23.66 19.43 8.37
C HIS A 130 -24.76 18.57 7.71
N GLY A 131 -25.68 19.19 6.97
CA GLY A 131 -26.76 18.50 6.25
C GLY A 131 -26.30 17.69 5.03
N GLU A 132 -25.09 17.91 4.53
CA GLU A 132 -24.57 17.22 3.34
C GLU A 132 -23.76 15.96 3.68
N ILE A 133 -23.38 15.76 4.95
CA ILE A 133 -22.56 14.63 5.41
C ILE A 133 -23.16 13.30 4.94
N GLU A 134 -24.49 13.12 5.06
CA GLU A 134 -25.20 11.89 4.66
C GLU A 134 -25.11 11.63 3.13
N ARG A 135 -25.14 12.69 2.31
CA ARG A 135 -24.98 12.59 0.84
C ARG A 135 -23.57 12.13 0.47
N TRP A 136 -22.57 12.53 1.24
CA TRP A 136 -21.18 12.09 1.04
C TRP A 136 -20.91 10.68 1.57
N VAL A 137 -21.54 10.28 2.68
CA VAL A 137 -21.57 8.88 3.17
C VAL A 137 -22.06 7.95 2.08
N ALA A 138 -23.25 8.21 1.52
CA ALA A 138 -23.85 7.38 0.47
C ALA A 138 -23.06 7.33 -0.85
N ARG A 139 -22.14 8.28 -1.09
CA ARG A 139 -21.29 8.33 -2.29
C ARG A 139 -19.93 7.63 -2.11
N LEU A 140 -19.37 7.68 -0.90
CA LEU A 140 -17.98 7.28 -0.63
C LEU A 140 -17.86 5.92 0.08
N LEU A 141 -18.83 5.57 0.93
CA LEU A 141 -18.80 4.35 1.72
C LEU A 141 -19.65 3.26 1.06
N PRO A 142 -19.25 1.98 1.15
CA PRO A 142 -20.00 0.88 0.54
C PRO A 142 -21.29 0.53 1.31
N SER A 143 -21.39 0.93 2.58
CA SER A 143 -22.58 0.77 3.43
C SER A 143 -22.62 1.86 4.49
N ARG A 144 -23.82 2.17 5.01
CA ARG A 144 -24.01 3.18 6.06
C ARG A 144 -23.47 2.74 7.44
N GLN A 145 -23.23 1.43 7.61
CA GLN A 145 -22.68 0.84 8.84
C GLN A 145 -21.17 0.54 8.73
N PHE A 146 -20.54 0.80 7.58
CA PHE A 146 -19.16 0.36 7.34
C PHE A 146 -18.30 1.39 6.62
N GLY A 147 -17.14 1.67 7.20
CA GLY A 147 -16.21 2.67 6.74
C GLY A 147 -16.38 4.02 7.44
N VAL A 148 -15.36 4.85 7.33
CA VAL A 148 -15.27 6.14 8.01
C VAL A 148 -14.79 7.20 7.04
N ILE A 149 -15.53 8.30 6.95
CA ILE A 149 -15.07 9.54 6.31
C ILE A 149 -14.39 10.40 7.37
N VAL A 150 -13.20 10.91 7.04
CA VAL A 150 -12.41 11.81 7.88
C VAL A 150 -12.48 13.22 7.32
N MET A 151 -12.76 14.19 8.19
CA MET A 151 -12.91 15.60 7.85
C MET A 151 -12.14 16.51 8.81
N THR A 152 -11.64 17.63 8.29
CA THR A 152 -11.13 18.77 9.06
C THR A 152 -12.27 19.71 9.37
N THR A 153 -12.59 19.84 10.65
CA THR A 153 -13.54 20.82 11.20
C THR A 153 -12.76 21.92 11.96
N SER A 154 -13.45 22.97 12.41
CA SER A 154 -12.86 23.99 13.30
C SER A 154 -12.33 23.42 14.62
N ALA A 155 -12.95 22.33 15.11
CA ALA A 155 -12.53 21.61 16.32
C ALA A 155 -11.45 20.53 16.04
N GLY A 156 -10.90 20.49 14.82
CA GLY A 156 -9.82 19.57 14.43
C GLY A 156 -10.24 18.47 13.47
N ILE A 157 -9.34 17.49 13.28
CA ILE A 157 -9.57 16.32 12.42
C ILE A 157 -10.39 15.30 13.20
N MET A 158 -11.55 14.94 12.66
CA MET A 158 -12.47 13.95 13.25
C MET A 158 -13.17 13.14 12.17
N ASP A 159 -13.82 12.07 12.59
CA ASP A 159 -14.73 11.27 11.79
C ASP A 159 -16.09 11.98 11.58
N HIS A 160 -16.80 11.52 10.56
CA HIS A 160 -18.13 12.01 10.22
C HIS A 160 -19.22 11.75 11.27
N GLU A 161 -19.08 10.77 12.17
CA GLU A 161 -20.06 10.56 13.24
C GLU A 161 -19.86 11.58 14.37
N GLU A 162 -18.63 11.78 14.85
CA GLU A 162 -18.30 12.84 15.81
C GLU A 162 -18.74 14.22 15.27
N ALA A 163 -18.50 14.50 13.98
CA ALA A 163 -18.94 15.74 13.34
C ALA A 163 -20.48 15.87 13.33
N ARG A 164 -21.22 14.79 13.07
CA ARG A 164 -22.69 14.76 13.15
C ARG A 164 -23.20 15.01 14.56
N ARG A 165 -22.60 14.37 15.58
CA ARG A 165 -22.95 14.55 17.00
C ARG A 165 -22.72 16.00 17.46
N LYS A 166 -21.61 16.62 17.05
CA LYS A 166 -21.24 18.02 17.35
C LYS A 166 -21.95 19.05 16.44
N ARG A 167 -22.75 18.61 15.46
CA ARG A 167 -23.41 19.45 14.44
C ARG A 167 -22.47 20.39 13.67
N VAL A 168 -21.22 19.98 13.46
CA VAL A 168 -20.22 20.78 12.72
C VAL A 168 -20.06 20.28 11.29
N GLY A 169 -19.80 21.23 10.38
CA GLY A 169 -19.30 20.96 9.03
C GLY A 169 -17.77 21.08 8.96
N GLY A 170 -17.22 20.96 7.75
CA GLY A 170 -15.77 21.06 7.53
C GLY A 170 -15.35 20.74 6.11
N LYS A 171 -14.07 20.47 5.89
CA LYS A 171 -13.53 19.99 4.61
C LYS A 171 -13.21 18.50 4.68
N VAL A 172 -13.46 17.76 3.59
CA VAL A 172 -13.08 16.34 3.50
C VAL A 172 -11.57 16.19 3.39
N LEU A 173 -11.00 15.23 4.14
CA LEU A 173 -9.63 14.76 3.91
C LEU A 173 -9.62 13.47 3.08
N GLY A 174 -10.44 12.49 3.46
CA GLY A 174 -10.41 11.17 2.86
C GLY A 174 -11.34 10.19 3.55
N PHE A 175 -11.22 8.93 3.18
CA PHE A 175 -12.02 7.84 3.72
C PHE A 175 -11.16 6.58 3.90
N PHE A 176 -11.60 5.70 4.78
CA PHE A 176 -11.09 4.33 4.90
C PHE A 176 -12.22 3.36 5.22
N TYR A 177 -12.10 2.15 4.68
CA TYR A 177 -12.96 0.99 4.96
C TYR A 177 -12.21 -0.29 4.61
#